data_AF-A0A7V9EJ35-F1
#
_entry.id   AF-A0A7V9EJ35-F1
#
_cell.length_a   1.000
_cell.length_b   1.000
_cell.length_c   1.000
_cell.angle_alpha   90.00
_cell.angle_beta   90.00
_cell.angle_gamma   90.00
#
_symmetry.space_group_name_H-M   'P 1'
#
loop_
_entity.id
_entity.type
_entity.pdbx_description
1 polymer ?
#
loop_
_entity_poly.entity_id
_entity_poly.type
_entity_poly.pdbx_seq_one_letter_code
_entity_poly.pdbx_strand_id
1 'polypeptide(L)' 'WARMKACLNDECRWLFYDHSRNHSGTWCTMAVCGNRMKARTYRQRHRPGSQDG' A
#
# COMPACT_ATOMS: atom_id res chain seq x y z
N TRP A 1 -17.14 15.04 -3.10
CA TRP A 1 -16.54 13.80 -2.55
C TRP A 1 -15.10 13.57 -3.06
N ALA A 2 -14.27 14.62 -3.18
CA ALA A 2 -12.96 14.51 -3.84
C ALA A 2 -11.87 13.82 -3.00
N ARG A 3 -12.09 13.67 -1.70
CA ARG A 3 -11.12 13.09 -0.75
C ARG A 3 -11.37 11.62 -0.44
N MET A 4 -12.44 11.01 -0.96
CA MET A 4 -12.66 9.59 -0.75
C MET A 4 -11.96 8.77 -1.81
N LYS A 5 -11.22 7.76 -1.37
CA LYS A 5 -10.35 6.95 -2.23
C LYS A 5 -10.50 5.48 -1.89
N ALA A 6 -10.29 4.62 -2.88
CA ALA A 6 -10.09 3.20 -2.64
C ALA A 6 -8.66 2.94 -2.17
N CYS A 7 -8.48 1.98 -1.25
CA CYS A 7 -7.17 1.52 -0.84
C CYS A 7 -6.41 0.96 -2.05
N LEU A 8 -5.14 1.34 -2.23
CA LEU A 8 -4.31 0.87 -3.35
C LEU A 8 -3.80 -0.57 -3.17
N ASN A 9 -4.15 -1.24 -2.06
CA ASN A 9 -3.79 -2.64 -1.87
C ASN A 9 -4.87 -3.47 -2.57
N ASP A 10 -4.51 -4.22 -3.61
CA ASP A 10 -5.45 -5.00 -4.42
C ASP A 10 -6.25 -6.03 -3.61
N GLU A 11 -5.68 -6.52 -2.51
CA GLU A 11 -6.36 -7.43 -1.57
C GLU A 11 -7.30 -6.69 -0.59
N CYS A 12 -7.29 -5.36 -0.57
CA CYS A 12 -8.07 -4.53 0.32
C CYS A 12 -9.23 -3.87 -0.43
N ARG A 13 -10.46 -4.12 0.04
CA ARG A 13 -11.69 -3.60 -0.59
C ARG A 13 -12.30 -2.40 0.13
N TRP A 14 -11.51 -1.71 0.95
CA TRP A 14 -11.98 -0.61 1.79
C TRP A 14 -11.81 0.73 1.08
N LEU A 15 -12.81 1.59 1.23
CA LEU A 15 -12.69 3.02 0.96
C LEU A 15 -12.17 3.73 2.22
N PHE A 16 -11.48 4.85 2.02
CA PHE A 16 -11.02 5.71 3.11
C PHE A 16 -11.11 7.18 2.71
N TYR A 17 -11.15 8.04 3.74
CA TYR A 17 -11.08 9.47 3.57
C TYR A 17 -9.64 9.95 3.67
N ASP A 18 -9.17 10.69 2.68
CA ASP A 18 -7.82 11.24 2.65
C ASP A 18 -7.70 12.49 3.52
N HIS A 19 -7.20 12.28 4.73
CA HIS A 19 -6.88 13.33 5.71
C HIS A 19 -5.55 14.05 5.43
N SER A 20 -4.79 13.67 4.40
CA SER A 20 -3.50 14.29 4.15
C SER A 20 -3.66 15.69 3.54
N ARG A 21 -2.69 16.56 3.85
CA ARG A 21 -2.70 17.98 3.43
C ARG A 21 -2.65 18.12 1.90
N ASN A 22 -1.88 17.26 1.24
CA ASN A 22 -1.61 17.30 -0.20
C ASN A 22 -2.29 16.18 -1.00
N HIS A 23 -3.34 15.57 -0.44
CA HIS A 23 -4.12 14.48 -1.08
C HIS A 23 -3.25 13.29 -1.53
N SER A 24 -2.22 12.99 -0.74
CA SER A 24 -1.29 11.88 -0.95
C SER A 24 -1.71 10.56 -0.30
N GLY A 25 -2.88 10.49 0.36
CA GLY A 25 -3.35 9.24 0.95
C GLY A 25 -3.58 8.17 -0.12
N THR A 26 -3.02 6.99 0.10
CA THR A 26 -3.09 5.81 -0.80
C THR A 26 -3.60 4.54 -0.12
N TRP A 27 -3.53 4.47 1.21
CA TRP A 27 -3.89 3.29 1.99
C TRP A 27 -5.01 3.59 2.97
N CYS A 28 -5.90 2.62 3.21
CA CYS A 28 -6.99 2.77 4.17
C CYS A 28 -6.47 3.12 5.58
N THR A 29 -5.37 2.48 6.00
CA THR A 29 -4.56 2.91 7.14
C THR A 29 -3.10 2.58 6.87
N MET A 30 -2.19 3.33 7.49
CA MET A 30 -0.75 3.04 7.42
C MET A 30 -0.40 1.75 8.17
N ALA A 31 -1.03 1.51 9.33
CA ALA A 31 -0.74 0.37 10.19
C ALA A 31 -1.05 -0.99 9.53
N VAL A 32 -2.10 -1.05 8.71
CA VAL A 32 -2.55 -2.29 8.05
C VAL A 32 -1.99 -2.38 6.63
N CYS A 33 -2.53 -1.59 5.70
CA CYS A 33 -2.19 -1.72 4.28
C CYS A 33 -0.84 -1.08 3.95
N GLY A 34 -0.53 0.07 4.54
CA GLY A 34 0.77 0.72 4.31
C GLY A 34 1.96 -0.16 4.71
N ASN A 35 1.91 -0.75 5.90
CA ASN A 35 2.96 -1.66 6.38
C ASN A 35 3.03 -2.97 5.57
N ARG A 36 1.88 -3.57 5.22
CA ARG A 36 1.84 -4.78 4.38
C ARG A 36 2.53 -4.56 3.03
N MET A 37 2.25 -3.44 2.37
CA MET A 37 2.84 -3.11 1.08
C MET A 37 4.33 -2.77 1.19
N LYS A 38 4.75 -2.04 2.23
CA LYS A 38 6.18 -1.83 2.52
C LYS A 38 6.92 -3.16 2.72
N ALA A 39 6.35 -4.09 3.48
CA ALA A 39 6.93 -5.41 3.70
C ALA A 39 7.01 -6.24 2.40
N ARG A 40 5.98 -6.16 1.54
CA ARG A 40 5.99 -6.82 0.21
C ARG A 40 7.12 -6.27 -0.66
N THR A 41 7.24 -4.96 -0.79
CA THR A 41 8.30 -4.31 -1.57
C THR A 41 9.68 -4.59 -1.00
N TYR A 42 9.83 -4.56 0.33
CA TYR A 42 11.07 -4.93 1.00
C TYR A 42 11.48 -6.36 0.66
N ARG A 43 10.57 -7.33 0.82
CA ARG A 43 10.83 -8.74 0.47
C ARG A 43 11.22 -8.89 -1.00
N GLN A 44 10.51 -8.25 -1.93
CA GLN A 44 10.84 -8.32 -3.36
C GLN A 44 12.26 -7.86 -3.66
N ARG A 45 12.71 -6.76 -3.03
CA ARG A 45 14.07 -6.22 -3.21
C ARG A 45 15.16 -7.09 -2.56
N HIS A 46 14.81 -7.82 -1.51
CA HIS A 46 15.75 -8.67 -0.75
C HIS A 46 15.57 -10.15 -1.05
N ARG A 47 14.83 -10.53 -2.11
CA ARG A 47 14.87 -11.91 -2.60
C ARG A 47 16.29 -12.13 -3.11
N PRO A 48 17.07 -13.04 -2.52
CA PRO A 48 18.32 -13.46 -3.14
C PRO A 48 17.95 -13.94 -4.53
N GLY A 49 18.63 -13.43 -5.56
CA GLY A 49 18.42 -13.82 -6.94
C GLY A 49 18.45 -15.33 -7.00
N SER A 50 17.28 -15.93 -7.12
CA SER A 50 17.13 -17.37 -7.23
C SER A 50 17.63 -17.65 -8.63
N GLN A 51 18.79 -18.28 -8.69
CA GLN A 51 19.46 -18.72 -9.90
C GLN A 51 18.44 -19.51 -10.73
N ASP A 52 17.99 -18.93 -11.82
CA ASP A 52 17.38 -19.69 -12.91
C ASP A 52 18.52 -20.51 -13.52
N GLY A 53 18.37 -21.84 -13.47
CA GLY A 53 19.38 -22.81 -13.90
C GLY A 53 19.69 -22.79 -15.39
#